data_AF-A0A7W5BDR7-F1
#
_entry.id   AF-A0A7W5BDR7-F1
#
_cell.length_a   1.000
_cell.length_b   1.000
_cell.length_c   1.000
_cell.angle_alpha   90.00
_cell.angle_beta   90.00
_cell.angle_gamma   90.00
#
_symmetry.space_group_name_H-M   'P 1'
#
loop_
_entity.id
_entity.type
_entity.pdbx_description
1 polymer ?
#
loop_
_entity_poly.entity_id
_entity_poly.type
_entity_poly.pdbx_seq_one_letter_code
_entity_poly.pdbx_strand_id
1 'polypeptide(L)'
;MIAGAHQCTVADQLMKKEIILQGMAWGHMPRFLVAQELRDGALLSLAGCYLPGNVEALVAARRSDRPHGPAAQRLWAHLQQAAAQLRLPEPL
;
A
#
# COMPACT_ATOMS: atom_id res chain seq x y z
N MET A 1 -12.76 0.84 -12.19
CA MET A 1 -12.45 -0.17 -13.21
C MET A 1 -12.70 0.43 -14.59
N ILE A 2 -11.89 0.10 -15.59
CA ILE A 2 -12.12 0.56 -16.97
C ILE A 2 -13.06 -0.42 -17.67
N ALA A 3 -14.18 0.07 -18.20
CA ALA A 3 -15.16 -0.76 -18.88
C ALA A 3 -14.55 -1.41 -20.14
N GLY A 4 -14.81 -2.70 -20.34
CA GLY A 4 -14.31 -3.46 -21.50
C GLY A 4 -12.85 -3.89 -21.44
N ALA A 5 -12.08 -3.47 -20.43
CA ALA A 5 -10.70 -3.92 -20.27
C ALA A 5 -10.63 -5.38 -19.76
N HIS A 6 -9.66 -6.15 -20.24
CA HIS A 6 -9.36 -7.48 -19.69
C HIS A 6 -8.98 -7.36 -18.22
N GLN A 7 -9.50 -8.29 -17.41
CA GLN A 7 -9.27 -8.32 -15.97
C GLN A 7 -8.61 -9.64 -15.58
N CYS A 8 -7.68 -9.56 -14.64
CA CYS A 8 -7.07 -10.70 -13.97
C CYS A 8 -7.12 -10.44 -12.47
N THR A 9 -7.48 -11.47 -11.70
CA THR A 9 -7.52 -11.43 -10.25
C THR A 9 -6.42 -12.31 -9.68
N VAL A 10 -5.80 -11.85 -8.60
CA VAL A 10 -4.70 -12.53 -7.93
C VAL A 10 -4.99 -12.62 -6.44
N ALA A 11 -4.32 -13.54 -5.75
CA ALA A 11 -4.57 -13.82 -4.34
C ALA A 11 -4.14 -12.67 -3.41
N ASP A 12 -3.08 -11.93 -3.75
CA ASP A 12 -2.52 -10.88 -2.91
C ASP A 12 -1.77 -9.80 -3.71
N GLN A 13 -1.35 -8.74 -3.01
CA GLN A 13 -0.65 -7.59 -3.61
C GLN A 13 0.77 -7.92 -4.09
N LEU A 14 1.44 -8.91 -3.49
CA LEU A 14 2.79 -9.29 -3.90
C LEU A 14 2.75 -10.07 -5.23
N MET A 15 1.82 -11.01 -5.37
CA MET A 15 1.53 -11.67 -6.65
C MET A 15 1.17 -10.65 -7.72
N LYS A 16 0.36 -9.64 -7.37
CA LYS A 16 0.03 -8.54 -8.27
C LYS A 16 1.27 -7.79 -8.75
N LYS A 17 2.18 -7.45 -7.83
CA LYS A 17 3.44 -6.77 -8.14
C LYS A 17 4.25 -7.54 -9.17
N GLU A 18 4.45 -8.84 -8.95
CA GLU A 18 5.24 -9.69 -9.86
C GLU A 18 4.63 -9.73 -11.27
N ILE A 19 3.31 -9.92 -11.38
CA ILE A 19 2.63 -9.95 -12.69
C ILE A 19 2.77 -8.61 -13.44
N ILE A 20 2.70 -7.48 -12.72
CA ILE A 20 2.89 -6.15 -13.32
C ILE A 20 4.35 -5.97 -13.77
N LEU A 21 5.33 -6.39 -12.95
CA LEU A 21 6.75 -6.30 -13.31
C LEU A 21 7.13 -7.13 -14.53
N GLN A 22 6.47 -8.27 -14.74
CA GLN A 22 6.63 -9.08 -15.94
C GLN A 22 5.88 -8.51 -17.16
N GLY A 23 5.27 -7.33 -17.06
CA GLY A 23 4.57 -6.65 -18.15
C GLY A 23 3.25 -7.31 -18.55
N MET A 24 2.72 -8.22 -17.74
CA MET A 24 1.50 -8.98 -18.06
C MET A 24 0.21 -8.25 -17.67
N ALA A 25 0.30 -7.24 -16.80
CA ALA A 25 -0.85 -6.47 -16.34
C ALA A 25 -0.46 -5.06 -15.87
N TRP A 26 -1.47 -4.24 -15.58
CA TRP A 26 -1.35 -2.96 -14.89
C TRP A 26 -2.42 -2.86 -13.79
N GLY A 27 -2.23 -1.96 -12.83
CA GLY A 27 -3.25 -1.70 -11.82
C GLY A 27 -2.73 -0.96 -10.59
N HIS A 28 -3.64 -0.67 -9.66
CA HIS A 28 -3.27 0.00 -8.41
C HIS A 28 -2.32 -0.84 -7.57
N MET A 29 -1.28 -0.20 -7.05
CA MET A 29 -0.30 -0.78 -6.13
C MET A 29 -0.06 0.19 -4.96
N PRO A 30 0.04 -0.30 -3.72
CA PRO A 30 0.50 0.51 -2.60
C PRO A 30 1.91 1.05 -2.89
N ARG A 31 2.08 2.38 -2.78
CA ARG A 31 3.35 3.06 -3.12
C ARG A 31 4.56 2.44 -2.41
N PHE A 32 4.42 2.05 -1.14
CA PHE A 32 5.51 1.47 -0.38
C PHE A 32 5.99 0.11 -0.92
N LEU A 33 5.15 -0.64 -1.64
CA LEU A 33 5.55 -1.92 -2.24
C LEU A 33 6.33 -1.77 -3.55
N VAL A 34 6.14 -0.63 -4.25
CA VAL A 34 6.70 -0.40 -5.59
C VAL A 34 7.63 0.82 -5.65
N ALA A 35 8.04 1.36 -4.50
CA ALA A 35 8.78 2.61 -4.43
C ALA A 35 10.16 2.51 -5.10
N GLN A 36 10.81 1.35 -5.02
CA GLN A 36 12.11 1.13 -5.66
C GLN A 36 11.97 1.01 -7.17
N GLU A 37 10.99 0.25 -7.64
CA GLU A 37 10.75 -0.01 -9.06
C GLU A 37 10.32 1.25 -9.80
N LEU A 38 9.57 2.14 -9.13
CA LEU A 38 9.28 3.47 -9.65
C LEU A 38 10.52 4.37 -9.72
N ARG A 39 11.43 4.27 -8.73
CA ARG A 39 12.69 5.05 -8.74
C ARG A 39 13.64 4.58 -9.83
N ASP A 40 13.73 3.27 -10.04
CA ASP A 40 14.65 2.66 -10.99
C ASP A 40 14.10 2.63 -12.42
N GLY A 41 12.84 3.03 -12.61
CA GLY A 41 12.17 3.06 -13.91
C GLY A 41 11.67 1.69 -14.39
N ALA A 42 11.74 0.65 -13.56
CA ALA A 42 11.15 -0.66 -13.86
C ALA A 42 9.62 -0.61 -13.91
N LEU A 43 9.01 0.33 -13.19
CA LEU A 43 7.59 0.64 -13.26
C LEU A 43 7.37 2.12 -13.58
N LEU A 44 6.28 2.39 -14.30
CA LEU A 44 5.79 3.74 -14.56
C LEU A 44 4.46 3.95 -13.85
N SER A 45 4.28 5.13 -13.26
CA SER A 45 2.99 5.51 -12.68
C SER A 45 2.04 5.95 -13.80
N LEU A 46 0.85 5.34 -13.83
CA LEU A 46 -0.25 5.75 -14.71
C LEU A 46 -1.18 6.76 -14.04
N ALA A 47 -0.80 7.30 -12.86
CA ALA A 47 -1.64 8.24 -12.14
C ALA A 47 -1.76 9.56 -12.91
N GLY A 48 -2.98 10.09 -13.01
CA GLY A 48 -3.28 11.33 -13.72
C GLY A 48 -4.76 11.70 -13.59
N CYS A 49 -5.22 12.71 -14.34
CA CYS A 49 -6.59 13.22 -14.23
C CYS A 49 -7.68 12.17 -14.48
N TYR A 50 -7.41 11.17 -15.32
CA TYR A 50 -8.35 10.08 -15.63
C TYR A 50 -8.16 8.85 -14.73
N LEU A 51 -7.05 8.77 -14.01
CA LEU A 51 -6.68 7.67 -13.12
C LEU A 51 -6.03 8.27 -11.85
N PRO A 52 -6.79 8.93 -10.97
CA PRO A 52 -6.23 9.75 -9.89
C PRO A 52 -5.47 8.97 -8.80
N GLY A 53 -5.43 7.64 -8.87
CA GLY A 53 -4.96 6.81 -7.77
C GLY A 53 -5.94 6.85 -6.59
N ASN A 54 -5.51 6.31 -5.46
CA ASN A 54 -6.28 6.35 -4.22
C ASN A 54 -5.33 6.28 -3.02
N VAL A 55 -5.72 6.88 -1.91
CA VAL A 55 -5.01 6.81 -0.63
C VAL A 55 -5.92 6.15 0.38
N GLU A 56 -5.42 5.08 0.99
CA GLU A 56 -6.13 4.34 2.01
C GLU A 56 -5.45 4.50 3.37
N ALA A 57 -6.25 4.63 4.43
CA ALA A 57 -5.73 4.74 5.78
C ALA A 57 -5.25 3.37 6.28
N LEU A 58 -3.95 3.25 6.55
CA LEU A 58 -3.39 2.10 7.25
C LEU A 58 -3.46 2.35 8.76
N VAL A 59 -4.18 1.49 9.48
CA VAL A 59 -4.39 1.61 10.92
C VAL A 59 -3.84 0.40 11.67
N ALA A 60 -3.24 0.66 12.83
CA ALA A 60 -2.98 -0.38 13.82
C ALA A 60 -4.20 -0.49 14.75
N ALA A 61 -4.81 -1.68 14.82
CA ALA A 61 -5.94 -1.94 15.68
C ALA A 61 -5.56 -2.90 16.82
N ARG A 62 -6.12 -2.66 18.01
CA ARG A 62 -6.01 -3.58 19.15
C ARG A 62 -7.32 -3.59 19.93
N ARG A 63 -7.57 -4.67 20.67
CA ARG A 63 -8.71 -4.76 21.58
C ARG A 63 -8.57 -3.73 22.71
N SER A 64 -9.63 -3.00 23.02
CA SER A 64 -9.65 -2.03 24.12
C SER A 64 -10.18 -2.61 25.43
N ASP A 65 -10.88 -3.75 25.38
CA ASP A 65 -11.63 -4.33 26.49
C ASP A 65 -10.78 -5.14 27.48
N ARG A 66 -9.48 -5.34 27.20
CA ARG A 66 -8.59 -6.15 28.05
C ARG A 66 -7.22 -5.51 28.23
N PRO A 67 -6.62 -5.60 29.43
CA PRO A 67 -5.24 -5.19 29.62
C PRO A 67 -4.32 -6.03 28.73
N HIS A 68 -3.34 -5.37 28.13
CA HIS A 68 -2.37 -6.00 27.24
C HIS A 68 -1.12 -6.37 28.02
N GLY A 69 -0.53 -7.54 27.73
CA GLY A 69 0.73 -7.93 28.36
C GLY A 69 1.90 -7.02 27.95
N PRO A 70 3.05 -7.09 28.65
CA PRO A 70 4.19 -6.21 28.44
C PRO A 70 4.70 -6.18 26.99
N ALA A 71 4.71 -7.32 26.30
CA ALA A 71 5.12 -7.40 24.91
C ALA A 71 4.19 -6.59 23.97
N ALA A 72 2.87 -6.77 24.13
CA ALA A 72 1.88 -6.04 23.33
C ALA A 72 1.87 -4.53 23.63
N GLN A 73 2.13 -4.14 24.89
CA GLN A 73 2.29 -2.72 25.24
C GLN A 73 3.52 -2.10 24.57
N ARG A 74 4.67 -2.79 24.59
CA ARG A 74 5.88 -2.32 23.91
C ARG A 74 5.67 -2.20 22.41
N LEU A 75 5.03 -3.20 21.78
CA LEU A 75 4.68 -3.14 20.36
C LEU A 75 3.77 -1.94 20.07
N TRP A 76 2.74 -1.72 20.88
CA TRP A 76 1.83 -0.59 20.71
C TRP A 76 2.52 0.76 20.86
N ALA A 77 3.42 0.90 21.84
CA ALA A 77 4.24 2.11 21.99
C ALA A 77 5.14 2.34 20.78
N HIS A 78 5.79 1.28 20.28
CA HIS A 78 6.63 1.34 19.10
C HIS A 78 5.83 1.75 17.84
N LEU A 79 4.67 1.15 17.62
CA LEU A 79 3.78 1.50 16.50
C LEU A 79 3.32 2.96 16.57
N GLN A 80 3.00 3.47 17.76
CA GLN A 80 2.64 4.89 17.92
C GLN A 80 3.81 5.84 17.60
N GLN A 81 5.03 5.48 18.01
CA GLN A 81 6.24 6.27 17.70
C GLN A 81 6.54 6.25 16.20
N ALA A 82 6.46 5.09 15.57
CA ALA A 82 6.68 4.92 14.14
C ALA A 82 5.59 5.60 13.29
N ALA A 83 4.32 5.57 13.75
CA ALA A 83 3.21 6.19 13.04
C ALA A 83 3.40 7.70 12.82
N ALA A 84 4.05 8.40 13.76
CA ALA A 84 4.38 9.81 13.61
C ALA A 84 5.33 10.07 12.42
N GLN A 85 6.19 9.10 12.09
CA GLN A 85 7.15 9.17 10.99
C GLN A 85 6.54 8.72 9.65
N LEU A 86 5.46 7.92 9.71
CA LEU A 86 4.77 7.36 8.55
C LEU A 86 3.65 8.24 7.99
N ARG A 87 3.33 9.37 8.64
CA ARG A 87 2.46 10.39 8.05
C ARG A 87 3.17 11.01 6.85
N LEU A 88 2.88 10.47 5.67
CA LEU A 88 3.25 11.10 4.41
C LEU A 88 2.53 12.46 4.32
N PRO A 89 3.18 13.52 3.80
CA PRO A 89 2.49 14.77 3.49
C PRO A 89 1.31 14.52 2.55
N GLU A 90 0.27 15.35 2.68
CA GLU A 90 -0.91 15.27 1.80
C GLU A 90 -0.50 15.27 0.31
N PRO A 91 -1.19 14.50 -0.54
CA PRO A 91 -0.95 14.56 -1.97
C PRO A 91 -1.35 15.96 -2.50
N LEU A 92 -0.46 16.57 -3.29
CA LEU A 92 -0.75 17.75 -4.13
C LEU A 92 -1.85 17.46 -5.14
#